data_AF-A0A946CQW3-F1
#
_entry.id   AF-A0A946CQW3-F1
#
_cell.length_a   1.000
_cell.length_b   1.000
_cell.length_c   1.000
_cell.angle_alpha   90.00
_cell.angle_beta   90.00
_cell.angle_gamma   90.00
#
_symmetry.space_group_name_H-M   'P 1'
#
loop_
_entity.id
_entity.type
_entity.pdbx_description
1 polymer ?
#
loop_
_entity_poly.entity_id
_entity_poly.type
_entity_poly.pdbx_seq_one_letter_code
_entity_poly.pdbx_strand_id
1 'polypeptide(L)'
;MSIFRNTWTATTAKSMSSDKGTEDARAVIKAAEALSLSEFDLFRFAHNRWFGHDASEKAIEASFTAYMFHEQVPPWVRHFCRDVLTRQSLNRLDAAELGADQYRKRNKVPKVSRLFLVIAAILMLIVYVSILTTPLGPDDKACPNSTGNRFVEQWAYLIQGKPLPPCYTEIRPTNSPPQ
;
A
#
# COMPACT_ATOMS: atom_id res chain seq x y z
N MET A 1 50.29 -43.38 -9.10
CA MET A 1 49.66 -43.09 -10.41
C MET A 1 48.17 -42.80 -10.18
N SER A 2 47.70 -41.60 -10.52
CA SER A 2 46.30 -41.18 -10.72
C SER A 2 45.30 -41.20 -9.56
N ILE A 3 45.18 -40.08 -8.82
CA ILE A 3 43.91 -39.61 -8.23
C ILE A 3 43.83 -38.08 -8.43
N PHE A 4 43.39 -37.62 -9.60
CA PHE A 4 42.97 -36.23 -9.78
C PHE A 4 41.93 -36.17 -10.90
N ARG A 5 40.67 -36.33 -10.53
CA ARG A 5 39.55 -36.21 -11.45
C ARG A 5 38.30 -35.74 -10.68
N ASN A 6 37.73 -34.61 -11.11
CA ASN A 6 36.27 -34.32 -11.18
C ASN A 6 35.62 -33.26 -10.25
N THR A 7 36.32 -32.46 -9.44
CA THR A 7 35.61 -31.46 -8.59
C THR A 7 35.18 -30.18 -9.29
N TRP A 8 35.58 -29.96 -10.55
CA TRP A 8 35.33 -28.70 -11.28
C TRP A 8 33.93 -28.57 -11.92
N THR A 9 33.18 -29.66 -12.08
CA THR A 9 31.86 -29.63 -12.77
C THR A 9 30.69 -29.32 -11.84
N ALA A 10 30.82 -29.59 -10.53
CA ALA A 10 29.71 -29.41 -9.58
C ALA A 10 29.51 -27.94 -9.18
N THR A 11 30.58 -27.18 -9.01
CA THR A 11 30.51 -25.77 -8.57
C THR A 11 29.96 -24.85 -9.66
N THR A 12 30.30 -25.12 -10.93
CA THR A 12 29.83 -24.34 -12.09
C THR A 12 28.35 -24.59 -12.41
N ALA A 13 27.84 -25.81 -12.21
CA ALA A 13 26.42 -26.10 -12.40
C ALA A 13 25.52 -25.37 -11.38
N LYS A 14 25.96 -25.28 -10.11
CA LYS A 14 25.20 -24.64 -9.04
C LYS A 14 25.17 -23.11 -9.15
N SER A 15 26.26 -22.48 -9.57
CA SER A 15 26.25 -21.03 -9.82
C SER A 15 25.37 -20.68 -11.02
N MET A 16 25.42 -21.47 -12.09
CA MET A 16 24.65 -21.22 -13.31
C MET A 16 23.15 -21.53 -13.18
N SER A 17 22.74 -22.43 -12.27
CA SER A 17 21.33 -22.66 -11.96
C SER A 17 20.72 -21.54 -11.11
N SER A 18 21.53 -20.97 -10.19
CA SER A 18 21.10 -19.86 -9.33
C SER A 18 20.92 -18.58 -10.14
N ASP A 19 21.83 -18.30 -11.07
CA ASP A 19 21.76 -17.13 -11.95
C ASP A 19 20.49 -17.14 -12.82
N LYS A 20 20.15 -18.32 -13.41
CA LYS A 20 18.92 -18.51 -14.19
C LYS A 20 17.65 -18.24 -13.39
N GLY A 21 17.58 -18.67 -12.13
CA GLY A 21 16.43 -18.41 -11.27
C GLY A 21 16.16 -16.91 -11.09
N THR A 22 17.22 -16.13 -10.86
CA THR A 22 17.11 -14.67 -10.71
C THR A 22 16.73 -13.98 -12.03
N GLU A 23 17.22 -14.47 -13.17
CA GLU A 23 16.86 -13.95 -14.49
C GLU A 23 15.37 -14.20 -14.80
N ASP A 24 14.89 -15.40 -14.50
CA ASP A 24 13.49 -15.76 -14.68
C ASP A 24 12.56 -14.93 -13.80
N ALA A 25 12.93 -14.71 -12.52
CA ALA A 25 12.17 -13.85 -11.63
C ALA A 25 12.12 -12.40 -12.13
N ARG A 26 13.23 -11.86 -12.65
CA ARG A 26 13.23 -10.54 -13.31
C ARG A 26 12.34 -10.51 -14.54
N ALA A 27 12.27 -11.60 -15.31
CA ALA A 27 11.39 -11.68 -16.48
C ALA A 27 9.91 -11.64 -16.08
N VAL A 28 9.54 -12.25 -14.94
CA VAL A 28 8.19 -12.16 -14.36
C VAL A 28 7.84 -10.71 -14.03
N ILE A 29 8.71 -10.00 -13.30
CA ILE A 29 8.48 -8.61 -12.92
C ILE A 29 8.31 -7.72 -14.16
N LYS A 30 9.20 -7.84 -15.14
CA LYS A 30 9.12 -7.07 -16.39
C LYS A 30 7.84 -7.37 -17.18
N ALA A 31 7.44 -8.63 -17.26
CA ALA A 31 6.21 -9.01 -17.95
C ALA A 31 4.95 -8.50 -17.23
N ALA A 32 4.95 -8.51 -15.89
CA ALA A 32 3.88 -7.95 -15.08
C ALA A 32 3.75 -6.43 -15.29
N GLU A 33 4.87 -5.72 -15.30
CA GLU A 33 4.93 -4.28 -15.58
C GLU A 33 4.42 -3.96 -16.99
N ALA A 34 4.89 -4.70 -17.99
CA ALA A 34 4.49 -4.52 -19.39
C ALA A 34 2.98 -4.71 -19.61
N LEU A 35 2.33 -5.58 -18.85
CA LEU A 35 0.89 -5.81 -18.88
C LEU A 35 0.11 -4.96 -17.86
N SER A 36 0.81 -4.21 -17.00
CA SER A 36 0.26 -3.52 -15.84
C SER A 36 -0.68 -4.42 -15.02
N LEU A 37 -0.18 -5.61 -14.68
CA LEU A 37 -0.83 -6.60 -13.83
C LEU A 37 -0.04 -6.77 -12.53
N SER A 38 -0.70 -7.23 -11.47
CA SER A 38 0.04 -7.76 -10.32
C SER A 38 0.73 -9.08 -10.71
N GLU A 39 1.83 -9.43 -10.05
CA GLU A 39 2.52 -10.71 -10.30
C GLU A 39 1.58 -11.91 -10.07
N PHE A 40 0.69 -11.81 -9.08
CA PHE A 40 -0.31 -12.84 -8.82
C PHE A 40 -1.32 -12.98 -9.96
N ASP A 41 -1.82 -11.85 -10.49
CA ASP A 41 -2.74 -11.87 -11.64
C ASP A 41 -2.05 -12.38 -12.91
N LEU A 42 -0.74 -12.09 -13.08
CA LEU A 42 0.07 -12.66 -14.17
C LEU A 42 0.11 -14.19 -14.09
N PHE A 43 0.28 -14.76 -12.89
CA PHE A 43 0.27 -16.22 -12.70
C PHE A 43 -1.10 -16.80 -13.04
N ARG A 44 -2.19 -16.16 -12.59
CA ARG A 44 -3.55 -16.62 -12.94
C ARG A 44 -3.79 -16.59 -14.45
N PHE A 45 -3.33 -15.53 -15.11
CA PHE A 45 -3.45 -15.37 -16.56
C PHE A 45 -2.63 -16.39 -17.33
N ALA A 46 -1.36 -16.57 -16.96
CA ALA A 46 -0.47 -17.55 -17.57
C ALA A 46 -0.97 -18.99 -17.40
N HIS A 47 -1.58 -19.31 -16.25
CA HIS A 47 -2.22 -20.61 -16.03
C HIS A 47 -3.39 -20.83 -16.99
N ASN A 48 -4.33 -19.88 -17.07
CA ASN A 48 -5.46 -20.01 -18.00
C ASN A 48 -4.99 -20.13 -19.46
N ARG A 49 -3.96 -19.38 -19.84
CA ARG A 49 -3.38 -19.45 -21.19
C ARG A 49 -2.76 -20.82 -21.49
N TRP A 50 -2.15 -21.47 -20.50
CA TRP A 50 -1.47 -22.75 -20.67
C TRP A 50 -2.42 -23.95 -20.61
N PHE A 51 -3.31 -23.97 -19.61
CA PHE A 51 -4.20 -25.11 -19.35
C PHE A 51 -5.57 -24.97 -20.01
N GLY A 52 -5.93 -23.77 -20.50
CA GLY A 52 -7.21 -23.49 -21.15
C GLY A 52 -8.39 -23.37 -20.19
N HIS A 53 -8.15 -23.34 -18.87
CA HIS A 53 -9.17 -23.12 -17.86
C HIS A 53 -8.65 -22.28 -16.69
N ASP A 54 -9.56 -21.58 -16.02
CA ASP A 54 -9.23 -20.86 -14.78
C ASP A 54 -8.85 -21.86 -13.68
N ALA A 55 -7.74 -21.59 -13.00
CA ALA A 55 -7.34 -22.35 -11.80
C ALA A 55 -8.13 -21.90 -10.57
N SER A 56 -8.26 -22.80 -9.61
CA SER A 56 -8.66 -22.42 -8.25
C SER A 56 -7.60 -21.48 -7.65
N GLU A 57 -8.04 -20.48 -6.88
CA GLU A 57 -7.16 -19.50 -6.25
C GLU A 57 -6.07 -20.18 -5.39
N LYS A 58 -6.43 -21.26 -4.68
CA LYS A 58 -5.51 -22.06 -3.87
C LYS A 58 -4.37 -22.70 -4.69
N ALA A 59 -4.65 -23.16 -5.91
CA ALA A 59 -3.63 -23.79 -6.75
C ALA A 59 -2.61 -22.77 -7.27
N ILE A 60 -3.08 -21.57 -7.61
CA ILE A 60 -2.21 -20.44 -7.99
C ILE A 60 -1.41 -19.97 -6.79
N GLU A 61 -2.06 -19.83 -5.62
CA GLU A 61 -1.41 -19.40 -4.37
C GLU A 61 -0.27 -20.33 -3.96
N ALA A 62 -0.46 -21.66 -4.05
CA ALA A 62 0.61 -22.62 -3.76
C ALA A 62 1.81 -22.43 -4.70
N SER A 63 1.55 -22.23 -6.00
CA SER A 63 2.61 -22.02 -7.00
C SER A 63 3.31 -20.66 -6.83
N PHE A 64 2.54 -19.62 -6.51
CA PHE A 64 3.02 -18.26 -6.30
C PHE A 64 3.86 -18.16 -5.03
N THR A 65 3.44 -18.83 -3.96
CA THR A 65 4.18 -18.89 -2.69
C THR A 65 5.55 -19.55 -2.88
N ALA A 66 5.61 -20.65 -3.62
CA ALA A 66 6.88 -21.30 -3.97
C ALA A 66 7.81 -20.38 -4.77
N TYR A 67 7.26 -19.60 -5.71
CA TYR A 67 8.00 -18.56 -6.43
C TYR A 67 8.55 -17.48 -5.48
N MET A 68 7.73 -16.95 -4.57
CA MET A 68 8.14 -15.89 -3.64
C MET A 68 9.26 -16.34 -2.67
N PHE A 69 9.24 -17.59 -2.21
CA PHE A 69 10.22 -18.08 -1.23
C PHE A 69 11.49 -18.65 -1.86
N HIS A 70 11.40 -19.20 -3.07
CA HIS A 70 12.51 -19.91 -3.69
C HIS A 70 13.01 -19.29 -4.99
N GLU A 71 12.42 -18.17 -5.44
CA GLU A 71 12.65 -17.56 -6.76
C GLU A 71 12.50 -18.57 -7.92
N GLN A 72 11.74 -19.64 -7.68
CA GLN A 72 11.53 -20.71 -8.65
C GLN A 72 10.28 -20.41 -9.48
N VAL A 73 10.52 -19.92 -10.70
CA VAL A 73 9.44 -19.64 -11.65
C VAL A 73 8.97 -20.95 -12.31
N PRO A 74 7.67 -21.29 -12.23
CA PRO A 74 7.13 -22.47 -12.91
C PRO A 74 7.34 -22.41 -14.44
N PRO A 75 7.51 -23.55 -15.12
CA PRO A 75 7.79 -23.57 -16.56
C PRO A 75 6.75 -22.85 -17.43
N TRP A 76 5.46 -22.97 -17.06
CA TRP A 76 4.36 -22.31 -17.77
C TRP A 76 4.41 -20.78 -17.64
N VAL A 77 4.75 -20.26 -16.46
CA VAL A 77 4.98 -18.81 -16.24
C VAL A 77 6.19 -18.35 -17.05
N ARG A 78 7.29 -19.09 -17.00
CA ARG A 78 8.52 -18.74 -17.72
C ARG A 78 8.27 -18.64 -19.23
N HIS A 79 7.56 -19.61 -19.80
CA HIS A 79 7.21 -19.60 -21.22
C HIS A 79 6.32 -18.40 -21.56
N PHE A 80 5.32 -18.13 -20.73
CA PHE A 80 4.43 -17.00 -20.91
C PHE A 80 5.17 -15.64 -20.87
N CYS A 81 6.05 -15.43 -19.88
CA CYS A 81 6.82 -14.19 -19.75
C CYS A 81 7.72 -13.97 -20.97
N ARG A 82 8.32 -15.03 -21.51
CA ARG A 82 9.12 -14.95 -22.74
C ARG A 82 8.30 -14.51 -23.95
N ASP A 83 7.09 -15.05 -24.13
CA ASP A 83 6.19 -14.65 -25.22
C ASP A 83 5.79 -13.17 -25.06
N VAL A 84 5.42 -12.74 -23.85
CA VAL A 84 5.08 -11.34 -23.55
C VAL A 84 6.24 -10.38 -23.84
N LEU A 85 7.44 -10.67 -23.33
CA LEU A 85 8.61 -9.81 -23.56
C LEU A 85 9.04 -9.77 -25.03
N THR A 86 8.86 -10.87 -25.76
CA THR A 86 9.11 -10.92 -27.22
C THR A 86 8.10 -10.05 -27.97
N ARG A 87 6.82 -10.03 -27.58
CA ARG A 87 5.81 -9.16 -28.18
C ARG A 87 6.01 -7.69 -27.82
N GLN A 88 6.50 -7.42 -26.61
CA GLN A 88 6.88 -6.09 -26.16
C GLN A 88 8.02 -5.50 -26.99
N SER A 89 9.08 -6.28 -27.24
CA SER A 89 10.21 -5.81 -28.05
C SER A 89 9.83 -5.56 -29.52
N LEU A 90 8.81 -6.26 -30.02
CA LEU A 90 8.24 -6.04 -31.35
C LEU A 90 7.23 -4.88 -31.40
N ASN A 91 7.03 -4.16 -30.29
CA ASN A 91 6.08 -3.06 -30.15
C ASN A 91 4.62 -3.45 -30.54
N ARG A 92 4.29 -4.75 -30.42
CA ARG A 92 2.97 -5.32 -30.70
C ARG A 92 2.25 -5.77 -29.42
N LEU A 93 2.68 -5.28 -28.27
CA LEU A 93 2.06 -5.65 -27.01
C LEU A 93 0.80 -4.82 -26.79
N ASP A 94 -0.32 -5.32 -27.27
CA ASP A 94 -1.63 -4.84 -26.84
C ASP A 94 -2.16 -5.74 -25.72
N ALA A 95 -2.15 -5.20 -24.50
CA ALA A 95 -2.67 -5.89 -23.32
C ALA A 95 -4.18 -6.20 -23.45
N ALA A 96 -4.92 -5.39 -24.21
CA ALA A 96 -6.34 -5.61 -24.47
C ALA A 96 -6.54 -6.78 -25.45
N GLU A 97 -5.72 -6.87 -26.51
CA GLU A 97 -5.77 -7.97 -27.48
C GLU A 97 -5.39 -9.32 -26.85
N LEU A 98 -4.46 -9.31 -25.90
CA LEU A 98 -4.10 -10.49 -25.12
C LEU A 98 -5.21 -10.94 -24.15
N GLY A 99 -6.24 -10.12 -23.92
CA GLY A 99 -7.25 -10.40 -22.90
C GLY A 99 -6.69 -10.28 -21.48
N ALA A 100 -5.62 -9.51 -21.27
CA ALA A 100 -5.05 -9.27 -19.95
C ALA A 100 -5.98 -8.41 -19.07
N ASP A 101 -6.87 -7.63 -19.70
CA ASP A 101 -7.81 -6.74 -19.00
C ASP A 101 -8.81 -7.48 -18.08
N GLN A 102 -9.17 -8.72 -18.38
CA GLN A 102 -10.05 -9.52 -17.51
C GLN A 102 -9.36 -9.94 -16.21
N TYR A 103 -8.03 -10.04 -16.23
CA TYR A 103 -7.19 -10.40 -15.08
C TYR A 103 -6.67 -9.20 -14.32
N ARG A 104 -6.78 -7.99 -14.92
CA ARG A 104 -6.57 -6.75 -14.19
C ARG A 104 -7.68 -6.65 -13.15
N LYS A 105 -7.42 -7.17 -11.94
CA LYS A 105 -8.19 -6.83 -10.74
C LYS A 105 -8.02 -5.32 -10.58
N ARG A 106 -8.93 -4.56 -11.21
CA ARG A 106 -9.06 -3.15 -10.97
C ARG A 106 -9.38 -3.07 -9.50
N ASN A 107 -8.38 -2.74 -8.70
CA ASN A 107 -8.60 -2.40 -7.31
C ASN A 107 -9.66 -1.31 -7.40
N LYS A 108 -10.91 -1.64 -7.08
CA LYS A 108 -11.94 -0.63 -6.93
C LYS A 108 -11.39 0.12 -5.73
N VAL A 109 -10.69 1.22 -5.99
CA VAL A 109 -10.49 2.25 -4.99
C VAL A 109 -11.83 2.33 -4.29
N PRO A 110 -11.90 1.97 -2.99
CA PRO A 110 -13.17 2.01 -2.32
C PRO A 110 -13.73 3.37 -2.68
N LYS A 111 -14.98 3.42 -3.13
CA LYS A 111 -15.66 4.70 -3.26
C LYS A 111 -15.87 5.18 -1.82
N VAL A 112 -14.77 5.51 -1.12
CA VAL A 112 -14.79 6.45 -0.01
C VAL A 112 -15.48 7.63 -0.63
N SER A 113 -16.76 7.74 -0.28
CA SER A 113 -17.69 8.62 -0.96
C SER A 113 -17.01 9.97 -1.01
N ARG A 114 -17.02 10.66 -2.16
CA ARG A 114 -16.51 12.06 -2.19
C ARG A 114 -17.11 12.86 -1.03
N LEU A 115 -18.33 12.51 -0.64
CA LEU A 115 -19.01 12.97 0.57
C LEU A 115 -18.20 12.74 1.86
N PHE A 116 -17.63 11.56 2.08
CA PHE A 116 -16.81 11.26 3.26
C PHE A 116 -15.55 12.14 3.32
N LEU A 117 -14.86 12.33 2.19
CA LEU A 117 -13.70 13.23 2.12
C LEU A 117 -14.10 14.69 2.35
N VAL A 118 -15.23 15.12 1.78
CA VAL A 118 -15.77 16.47 1.98
C VAL A 118 -16.20 16.67 3.43
N ILE A 119 -16.88 15.71 4.05
CA ILE A 119 -17.28 15.77 5.46
C ILE A 119 -16.05 15.84 6.36
N ALA A 120 -15.03 15.01 6.12
CA ALA A 120 -13.79 15.05 6.90
C ALA A 120 -13.06 16.39 6.76
N ALA A 121 -12.98 16.94 5.55
CA ALA A 121 -12.39 18.25 5.29
C ALA A 121 -13.17 19.39 5.98
N ILE A 122 -14.51 19.35 5.93
CA ILE A 122 -15.38 20.31 6.61
C ILE A 122 -15.21 20.22 8.13
N LEU A 123 -15.20 19.02 8.70
CA LEU A 123 -14.98 18.82 10.15
C LEU A 123 -13.62 19.35 10.58
N MET A 124 -12.56 19.07 9.81
CA MET A 124 -11.22 19.55 10.10
C MET A 124 -11.13 21.09 10.02
N LEU A 125 -11.80 21.70 9.03
CA LEU A 125 -11.91 23.16 8.91
C LEU A 125 -12.68 23.77 10.09
N ILE A 126 -13.80 23.16 10.50
CA ILE A 126 -14.59 23.61 11.66
C ILE A 126 -13.74 23.58 12.93
N VAL A 127 -13.00 22.50 13.17
CA VAL A 127 -12.09 22.39 14.32
C VAL A 127 -11.00 23.46 14.24
N TYR A 128 -10.41 23.67 13.06
CA TYR A 128 -9.37 24.69 12.86
C TYR A 128 -9.87 26.11 13.14
N VAL A 129 -11.03 26.48 12.60
CA VAL A 129 -11.66 27.79 12.84
C VAL A 129 -12.05 27.94 14.31
N SER A 130 -12.55 26.88 14.95
CA SER A 130 -12.87 26.91 16.38
C SER A 130 -11.63 27.25 17.21
N ILE A 131 -10.48 26.64 16.91
CA ILE A 131 -9.21 26.92 17.59
C ILE A 131 -8.77 28.38 17.38
N LEU A 132 -8.94 28.93 16.17
CA LEU A 132 -8.55 30.32 15.87
C LEU A 132 -9.49 31.38 16.48
N THR A 133 -10.78 31.05 16.62
CA THR A 133 -11.80 31.99 17.13
C THR A 133 -11.92 31.99 18.64
N THR A 134 -11.52 30.91 19.33
CA THR A 134 -11.50 30.91 20.79
C THR A 134 -10.33 31.74 21.30
N PRO A 135 -10.56 32.68 22.23
CA PRO A 135 -9.47 33.35 22.91
C PRO A 135 -8.63 32.32 23.67
N LEU A 136 -7.32 32.57 23.77
CA LEU A 136 -6.45 31.73 24.59
C LEU A 136 -7.05 31.59 26.00
N GLY A 137 -6.99 30.37 26.53
CA GLY A 137 -7.40 30.07 27.89
C GLY A 137 -6.50 30.77 28.91
N PRO A 138 -6.91 30.82 30.18
CA PRO A 138 -6.08 31.38 31.24
C PRO A 138 -4.72 30.69 31.29
N ASP A 139 -3.65 31.45 31.49
CA ASP A 139 -2.30 30.90 31.66
C ASP A 139 -2.27 29.90 32.84
N ASP A 140 -1.29 29.00 32.83
CA ASP A 140 -0.99 28.07 33.93
C ASP A 140 -0.87 28.75 35.30
N LYS A 141 -0.41 30.01 35.31
CA LYS A 141 -0.33 30.87 36.49
C LYS A 141 -1.70 31.31 37.01
N ALA A 142 -2.68 31.49 36.13
CA ALA A 142 -4.04 31.91 36.48
C ALA A 142 -4.94 30.71 36.83
N CYS A 143 -4.71 29.55 36.20
CA CYS A 143 -5.38 28.29 36.51
C CYS A 143 -4.36 27.14 36.50
N PRO A 144 -4.10 26.48 37.66
CA PRO A 144 -3.21 25.33 37.71
C PRO A 144 -3.69 24.20 36.78
N ASN A 145 -2.77 23.62 36.01
CA ASN A 145 -3.01 22.58 34.99
C ASN A 145 -3.77 23.05 33.73
N SER A 146 -3.79 24.35 33.47
CA SER A 146 -4.27 24.89 32.19
C SER A 146 -3.25 24.66 31.08
N THR A 147 -3.72 24.20 29.91
CA THR A 147 -3.00 24.06 28.64
C THR A 147 -3.08 25.35 27.80
N GLY A 148 -3.81 26.37 28.26
CA GLY A 148 -3.90 27.68 27.61
C GLY A 148 -4.82 27.71 26.38
N ASN A 149 -5.56 26.63 26.10
CA ASN A 149 -6.59 26.60 25.06
C ASN A 149 -7.95 26.21 25.66
N ARG A 150 -8.81 27.22 25.80
CA ARG A 150 -10.15 27.09 26.38
C ARG A 150 -11.04 26.06 25.68
N PHE A 151 -10.91 25.90 24.35
CA PHE A 151 -11.71 24.93 23.59
C PHE A 151 -11.36 23.50 24.01
N VAL A 152 -10.07 23.17 24.05
CA VAL A 152 -9.59 21.82 24.37
C VAL A 152 -9.96 21.44 25.81
N GLU A 153 -9.84 22.38 26.73
CA GLU A 153 -10.16 22.16 28.15
C GLU A 153 -11.64 21.95 28.37
N GLN A 154 -12.50 22.78 27.75
CA GLN A 154 -13.94 22.61 27.87
C GLN A 154 -14.38 21.21 27.42
N TRP A 155 -13.83 20.69 26.32
CA TRP A 155 -14.09 19.33 25.88
C TRP A 155 -13.47 18.27 26.79
N ALA A 156 -12.26 18.49 27.31
CA ALA A 156 -11.61 17.55 28.24
C ALA A 156 -12.42 17.37 29.52
N TYR A 157 -12.92 18.46 30.12
CA TYR A 157 -13.77 18.40 31.31
C TYR A 157 -15.14 17.78 31.01
N LEU A 158 -15.73 18.10 29.85
CA LEU A 158 -17.02 17.53 29.41
C LEU A 158 -16.93 16.02 29.18
N ILE A 159 -15.87 15.53 28.54
CA ILE A 159 -15.63 14.09 28.33
C ILE A 159 -15.36 13.36 29.66
N GLN A 160 -14.68 14.02 30.60
CA GLN A 160 -14.45 13.46 31.94
C GLN A 160 -15.68 13.53 32.86
N GLY A 161 -16.77 14.19 32.43
CA GLY A 161 -17.97 14.39 33.25
C GLY A 161 -17.75 15.29 34.47
N LYS A 162 -16.68 16.09 34.47
CA LYS A 162 -16.33 17.00 35.58
C LYS A 162 -16.77 18.42 35.24
N PRO A 163 -17.28 19.20 36.22
CA PRO A 163 -17.55 20.62 36.00
C PRO A 163 -16.24 21.37 35.75
N LEU A 164 -16.29 22.43 34.93
CA LEU A 164 -15.15 23.32 34.76
C LEU A 164 -14.79 24.01 36.09
N PRO A 165 -13.50 24.21 36.39
CA PRO A 165 -13.11 24.91 37.60
C PRO A 165 -13.55 26.39 37.56
N PRO A 166 -13.84 27.00 38.72
CA PRO A 166 -14.43 28.35 38.83
C PRO A 166 -13.55 29.45 38.22
N CYS A 167 -12.24 29.23 38.10
CA CYS A 167 -11.31 30.17 37.47
C CYS A 167 -11.59 30.41 35.97
N TYR A 168 -12.37 29.55 35.29
CA TYR A 168 -12.79 29.76 33.89
C TYR A 168 -14.00 30.68 33.72
N THR A 169 -14.81 30.84 34.78
CA THR A 169 -16.05 31.64 34.73
C THR A 169 -15.83 33.13 35.04
N GLU A 170 -14.67 33.48 35.60
CA GLU A 170 -14.40 34.83 36.13
C GLU A 170 -13.76 35.79 35.10
N ILE A 171 -13.37 35.29 33.92
CA ILE A 171 -12.79 36.10 32.85
C ILE A 171 -13.91 36.89 32.14
N ARG A 172 -14.26 38.03 32.73
CA ARG A 172 -15.05 39.11 32.12
C ARG A 172 -14.39 39.52 30.79
N PRO A 173 -15.16 39.80 29.72
CA PRO A 173 -14.58 40.34 28.49
C PRO A 173 -13.82 41.63 28.82
N THR A 174 -12.52 41.65 28.52
CA THR A 174 -11.63 42.80 28.63
C THR A 174 -12.00 43.85 27.56
N ASN A 175 -13.19 44.42 27.66
CA ASN A 175 -13.53 45.70 27.05
C ASN A 175 -13.78 46.68 28.19
N SER A 176 -12.70 47.29 28.68
CA SER A 176 -12.77 48.53 29.45
C SER A 176 -11.60 49.41 28.99
N PRO A 177 -11.86 50.64 28.53
CA PRO A 177 -10.83 51.51 27.98
C PRO A 177 -9.85 51.94 29.08
N PRO A 178 -8.60 52.29 28.71
CA PRO A 178 -7.61 52.76 29.69
C PRO A 178 -8.10 54.05 30.34
N GLN A 179 -8.10 54.09 31.67
CA GLN A 179 -8.11 55.32 32.45
C GLN A 179 -6.67 55.78 32.68
#